data_AF-A0AAV4WIT0-F1
#
_entry.id   AF-A0AAV4WIT0-F1
#
_cell.length_a   1.000
_cell.length_b   1.000
_cell.length_c   1.000
_cell.angle_alpha   90.00
_cell.angle_beta   90.00
_cell.angle_gamma   90.00
#
_symmetry.space_group_name_H-M   'P 1'
#
loop_
_entity.id
_entity.type
_entity.pdbx_description
1 polymer ?
#
loop_
_entity_poly.entity_id
_entity_poly.type
_entity_poly.pdbx_seq_one_letter_code
_entity_poly.pdbx_strand_id
1 'polypeptide(L)'
;MGTSKFNVSLASMGMCIQNKKAQGWSIVSTTAYNEEIKVSKQIYDVAEISVSQSTILILGNESRGVSPEVQKLCDFFIFIPPKKTCMKELIL
;
A
#
# COMPACT_ATOMS: atom_id res chain seq x y z
N MET A 1 26.04 17.33 0.90
CA MET A 1 24.69 17.27 1.51
C MET A 1 24.39 15.82 1.83
N GLY A 2 24.52 15.44 3.10
CA GLY A 2 24.31 14.06 3.53
C GLY A 2 22.83 13.70 3.46
N THR A 3 22.48 12.70 2.67
CA THR A 3 21.16 12.08 2.74
C THR A 3 21.12 11.25 4.04
N SER A 4 20.46 11.78 5.07
CA SER A 4 20.16 11.00 6.27
C SER A 4 19.25 9.84 5.85
N LYS A 5 19.83 8.66 5.65
CA LYS A 5 19.07 7.43 5.51
C LYS A 5 18.53 7.08 6.90
N PHE A 6 17.27 7.43 7.16
CA PHE A 6 16.55 6.88 8.31
C PHE A 6 16.45 5.37 8.11
N ASN A 7 17.36 4.64 8.76
CA ASN A 7 17.42 3.19 8.73
C ASN A 7 16.38 2.65 9.73
N VAL A 8 15.09 2.79 9.39
CA VAL A 8 14.02 2.18 10.18
C VAL A 8 14.07 0.68 9.91
N SER A 9 14.40 -0.11 10.92
CA SER A 9 14.41 -1.56 10.76
C SER A 9 13.01 -2.07 10.44
N LEU A 10 12.92 -3.12 9.61
CA LEU A 10 11.65 -3.78 9.29
C LEU A 10 10.91 -4.25 10.55
N ALA A 11 11.68 -4.66 11.57
CA ALA A 11 11.15 -5.04 12.88
C ALA A 11 10.48 -3.86 13.61
N SER A 12 11.09 -2.67 13.59
CA SER A 12 10.51 -1.47 14.19
C SER A 12 9.22 -1.03 13.50
N MET A 13 9.17 -1.12 12.16
CA MET A 13 7.96 -0.81 11.39
C MET A 13 6.85 -1.82 11.68
N GLY A 14 7.17 -3.12 11.68
CA GLY A 14 6.21 -4.17 12.02
C GLY A 14 5.60 -3.97 13.41
N MET A 15 6.42 -3.64 14.41
CA MET A 15 5.96 -3.34 15.76
C MET A 15 5.07 -2.09 15.83
N CYS A 16 5.42 -1.03 15.10
CA CYS A 16 4.59 0.17 14.99
C CYS A 16 3.19 -0.15 14.42
N ILE A 17 3.15 -0.92 13.32
CA ILE A 17 1.91 -1.35 12.68
C ILE A 17 1.06 -2.17 13.64
N GLN A 18 1.65 -3.17 14.30
CA GLN A 18 0.92 -4.01 15.26
C GLN A 18 0.36 -3.20 16.43
N ASN A 19 1.13 -2.27 16.99
CA ASN A 19 0.66 -1.40 18.06
C ASN A 19 -0.50 -0.50 17.61
N LYS A 20 -0.46 0.00 16.36
CA LYS A 20 -1.54 0.81 15.80
C LYS A 20 -2.79 0.00 15.53
N LYS A 21 -2.66 -1.25 15.06
CA LYS A 21 -3.79 -2.19 14.98
C LYS A 21 -4.43 -2.45 16.33
N ALA A 22 -3.62 -2.66 17.38
CA ALA A 22 -4.13 -2.83 18.74
C ALA A 22 -4.87 -1.59 19.27
N GLN A 23 -4.56 -0.39 18.74
CA GLN A 23 -5.28 0.86 19.01
C GLN A 23 -6.53 1.05 18.13
N GLY A 24 -6.91 0.05 17.33
CA GLY A 24 -8.08 0.10 16.45
C GLY A 24 -7.85 0.81 15.12
N TRP A 25 -6.60 1.01 14.70
CA TRP A 25 -6.32 1.61 13.39
C TRP A 25 -6.43 0.57 12.28
N SER A 26 -7.01 0.97 11.15
CA SER A 26 -6.98 0.18 9.91
C SER A 26 -5.64 0.34 9.23
N ILE A 27 -5.07 -0.76 8.75
CA ILE A 27 -3.81 -0.77 8.02
C ILE A 27 -4.09 -1.11 6.57
N VAL A 28 -3.85 -0.16 5.70
CA VAL A 28 -4.18 -0.22 4.28
C VAL A 28 -2.91 -0.04 3.48
N SER A 29 -2.75 -0.79 2.40
CA SER A 29 -1.58 -0.68 1.52
C SER A 29 -2.00 -0.47 0.07
N THR A 30 -1.16 0.21 -0.69
CA THR A 30 -1.35 0.33 -2.14
C THR A 30 -0.77 -0.86 -2.89
N THR A 31 -1.40 -1.24 -3.99
CA THR A 31 -0.91 -2.22 -4.96
C THR A 31 -1.05 -1.68 -6.39
N ALA A 32 -0.28 -2.20 -7.34
CA ALA A 32 -0.44 -1.80 -8.73
C ALA A 32 -1.77 -2.32 -9.31
N TYR A 33 -2.27 -1.61 -10.33
CA TYR A 33 -3.45 -2.04 -11.09
C TYR A 33 -3.19 -3.41 -11.74
N ASN A 34 -4.09 -4.37 -11.52
CA ASN A 34 -3.98 -5.78 -11.96
C ASN A 34 -2.82 -6.59 -11.34
N GLU A 35 -2.29 -6.16 -10.20
CA GLU A 35 -1.30 -6.96 -9.49
C GLU A 35 -1.97 -8.05 -8.65
N GLU A 36 -1.56 -9.30 -8.87
CA GLU A 36 -1.93 -10.40 -7.99
C GLU A 36 -1.08 -10.33 -6.72
N ILE A 37 -1.71 -9.91 -5.63
CA ILE A 37 -1.07 -9.97 -4.32
C ILE A 37 -1.01 -11.44 -3.90
N LYS A 38 0.20 -11.90 -3.57
CA LYS A 38 0.46 -13.29 -3.13
C LYS A 38 -0.16 -13.64 -1.77
N VAL A 39 -0.91 -12.73 -1.18
CA VAL A 39 -1.57 -12.87 0.11
C VAL A 39 -3.07 -12.82 -0.15
N SER A 40 -3.82 -13.76 0.43
CA SER A 40 -5.29 -13.86 0.30
C SER A 40 -6.00 -12.69 1.01
N LYS A 41 -5.84 -11.48 0.48
CA LYS A 41 -6.39 -10.24 1.00
C LYS A 41 -7.23 -9.57 -0.07
N GLN A 42 -8.28 -8.88 0.38
CA GLN A 42 -9.14 -8.13 -0.52
C GLN A 42 -8.40 -6.94 -1.10
N ILE A 43 -8.65 -6.68 -2.38
CA ILE A 43 -8.12 -5.54 -3.13
C ILE A 43 -9.33 -4.75 -3.61
N TYR A 44 -9.34 -3.45 -3.32
CA TYR A 44 -10.42 -2.54 -3.68
C TYR A 44 -9.92 -1.43 -4.61
N ASP A 45 -10.83 -0.90 -5.43
CA ASP A 45 -10.59 0.42 -6.03
C ASP A 45 -10.60 1.47 -4.91
N VAL A 46 -9.68 2.42 -4.94
CA VAL A 46 -9.67 3.54 -3.99
C VAL A 46 -11.01 4.28 -3.92
N ALA A 47 -11.77 4.31 -5.02
CA ALA A 47 -13.08 4.96 -5.10
C ALA A 47 -14.18 4.22 -4.31
N GLU A 48 -13.99 2.93 -4.02
CA GLU A 48 -14.97 2.10 -3.29
C GLU A 48 -14.78 2.18 -1.76
N ILE A 49 -13.72 2.83 -1.30
CA ILE A 49 -13.35 2.84 0.12
C ILE A 49 -13.88 4.08 0.81
N SER A 50 -14.56 3.86 1.93
CA SER A 50 -14.91 4.89 2.90
C SER A 50 -14.00 4.77 4.12
N VAL A 51 -13.23 5.83 4.41
CA VAL A 51 -12.35 5.88 5.58
C VAL A 51 -13.15 6.32 6.79
N SER A 52 -13.84 5.36 7.42
CA SER A 52 -14.68 5.60 8.61
C SER A 52 -13.90 5.55 9.93
N GLN A 53 -12.69 5.01 9.91
CA GLN A 53 -11.83 4.85 11.09
C GLN A 53 -10.40 5.33 10.81
N SER A 54 -9.65 5.64 11.88
CA SER A 54 -8.25 6.02 11.78
C SER A 54 -7.46 5.01 10.97
N THR A 55 -6.86 5.46 9.87
CA THR A 55 -6.26 4.57 8.87
C THR A 55 -4.81 4.95 8.60
N ILE A 56 -3.94 3.95 8.56
CA ILE A 56 -2.55 4.09 8.12
C ILE A 56 -2.48 3.58 6.68
N LEU A 57 -2.02 4.44 5.80
CA LEU A 57 -1.68 4.08 4.44
C LEU A 57 -0.19 3.73 4.35
N ILE A 58 0.09 2.49 3.97
CA ILE A 58 1.44 1.99 3.70
C ILE A 58 1.71 2.10 2.22
N LEU A 59 2.77 2.85 1.89
CA LEU A 59 3.28 2.97 0.53
C LEU A 59 4.50 2.06 0.37
N GLY A 60 4.50 1.30 -0.72
CA GLY A 60 5.61 0.47 -1.10
C GLY A 60 6.76 1.29 -1.67
N ASN A 61 7.93 0.67 -1.72
CA ASN A 61 9.00 1.19 -2.54
C ASN A 61 8.57 1.16 -4.02
N GLU A 62 8.91 2.19 -4.79
CA GLU A 62 8.44 2.37 -6.17
C GLU A 62 8.79 1.19 -7.08
N SER A 63 9.94 0.54 -6.87
CA SER A 63 10.42 -0.56 -7.72
C SER A 63 10.08 -1.95 -7.17
N ARG A 64 9.75 -2.05 -5.88
CA ARG A 64 9.62 -3.34 -5.18
C ARG A 64 8.29 -3.55 -4.48
N GLY A 65 7.44 -2.53 -4.43
CA GLY A 65 6.22 -2.53 -3.67
C GLY A 65 6.46 -2.65 -2.17
N VAL A 66 5.44 -3.13 -1.46
CA VAL A 66 5.48 -3.40 -0.02
C VAL A 66 6.07 -4.79 0.22
N SER A 67 6.91 -4.96 1.24
CA SER A 67 7.52 -6.26 1.53
C SER A 67 6.47 -7.30 1.95
N PRO A 68 6.68 -8.60 1.68
CA PRO A 68 5.74 -9.65 2.07
C PRO A 68 5.46 -9.71 3.58
N GLU A 69 6.41 -9.34 4.44
CA GLU A 69 6.15 -9.28 5.89
C GLU A 69 5.13 -8.21 6.24
N VAL A 70 5.23 -7.03 5.61
CA VAL A 70 4.31 -5.91 5.84
C VAL A 70 2.95 -6.18 5.20
N GLN A 71 2.92 -6.81 4.02
CA GLN A 71 1.68 -7.21 3.36
C GLN A 71 0.79 -8.09 4.24
N LYS A 72 1.38 -8.97 5.06
CA LYS A 72 0.65 -9.83 6.01
C LYS A 72 0.01 -9.04 7.15
N LEU A 73 0.56 -7.88 7.50
CA LEU A 73 0.05 -7.02 8.56
C LEU A 73 -1.10 -6.12 8.10
N CYS A 74 -1.22 -5.87 6.79
CA CYS A 74 -2.30 -5.11 6.19
C CYS A 74 -3.66 -5.82 6.35
N ASP A 75 -4.71 -5.02 6.49
CA ASP A 75 -6.09 -5.49 6.53
C ASP A 75 -6.57 -5.79 5.11
N PHE A 76 -6.42 -4.83 4.21
CA PHE A 76 -6.75 -4.92 2.80
C PHE A 76 -5.83 -4.02 1.95
N PHE A 77 -5.94 -4.15 0.64
CA PHE A 77 -5.18 -3.38 -0.33
C PHE A 77 -6.08 -2.53 -1.21
N ILE A 78 -5.47 -1.49 -1.76
CA ILE A 78 -6.16 -0.54 -2.64
C ILE A 78 -5.33 -0.38 -3.90
N PHE A 79 -5.99 -0.27 -5.04
CA PHE A 79 -5.35 0.23 -6.25
C PHE A 79 -5.98 1.56 -6.64
N ILE A 80 -5.18 2.37 -7.32
CA ILE A 80 -5.64 3.62 -7.93
C ILE A 80 -5.68 3.35 -9.43
N PRO A 81 -6.87 3.35 -10.07
CA PRO A 81 -6.94 3.11 -11.51
C PRO A 81 -6.20 4.24 -12.24
N PRO A 82 -5.39 3.92 -13.26
CA PRO A 82 -4.78 4.94 -14.08
C PRO A 82 -5.88 5.73 -14.81
N LYS A 83 -5.77 7.07 -14.85
CA LYS A 83 -6.62 7.86 -15.76
C LYS A 83 -6.40 7.36 -17.19
N LYS A 84 -7.49 7.14 -17.95
CA LYS A 84 -7.49 6.75 -19.37
C LYS A 84 -6.96 7.86 -20.31
N THR A 85 -5.88 8.56 -19.93
CA THR A 85 -5.33 9.68 -20.70
C THR A 85 -3.88 9.41 -21.07
N CYS A 86 -3.66 8.34 -21.82
CA CYS A 86 -2.48 8.22 -22.68
C CYS A 86 -2.74 7.22 -23.81
N MET A 87 -3.81 7.43 -24.57
CA MET A 87 -3.82 6.97 -25.96
C MET A 87 -3.13 8.05 -26.78
N LYS A 88 -1.86 7.85 -27.12
CA LYS A 88 -1.40 8.34 -28.42
C LYS A 88 -2.01 7.38 -29.42
N GLU A 89 -3.05 7.83 -30.10
CA GLU A 89 -3.47 7.29 -31.39
C GLU A 89 -2.23 7.24 -32.29
N LEU A 90 -1.58 6.08 -32.38
CA LEU A 90 -0.75 5.73 -33.51
C LEU A 90 -1.73 5.28 -34.59
N ILE A 91 -2.27 6.27 -35.30
CA ILE A 91 -2.87 6.03 -36.60
C ILE A 91 -1.69 5.70 -37.53
N LEU A 92 -1.59 4.42 -37.90
CA LEU A 92 -0.76 3.94 -39.01
C LEU A 92 -1.40 4.34 -40.34
#